data_AF-A0A354IEB6-F1
#
_entry.id   AF-A0A354IEB6-F1
#
_cell.length_a   1.000
_cell.length_b   1.000
_cell.length_c   1.000
_cell.angle_alpha   90.00
_cell.angle_beta   90.00
_cell.angle_gamma   90.00
#
_symmetry.space_group_name_H-M   'P 1'
#
loop_
_entity.id
_entity.type
_entity.pdbx_description
1 polymer ?
#
loop_
_entity_poly.entity_id
_entity_poly.type
_entity_poly.pdbx_seq_one_letter_code
_entity_poly.pdbx_strand_id
1 'polypeptide(L)'
;MPITDLLEKNSKLYGDDVALVELNPEIQEIRRVTWKEYNLIEPTPATSYRREITWRVFDEKANRFANLLLSRGIKKGDKVAILLMNCLEW
;
A
#
# COMPACT_ATOMS: atom_id res chain seq x y z
N MET A 1 12.89 16.01 16.34
CA MET A 1 11.68 15.98 15.51
C MET A 1 11.49 14.55 15.02
N PRO A 2 10.46 13.83 15.50
CA PRO A 2 10.10 12.52 14.95
C PRO A 2 9.68 12.61 13.47
N ILE A 3 9.82 11.51 12.74
CA ILE A 3 9.41 11.42 11.33
C ILE A 3 7.93 11.75 11.14
N THR A 4 7.09 11.45 12.14
CA THR A 4 5.65 11.74 12.12
C THR A 4 5.35 13.23 11.92
N ASP A 5 6.17 14.13 12.50
CA ASP A 5 5.96 15.57 12.35
C ASP A 5 6.24 16.04 10.91
N LEU A 6 7.20 15.39 10.24
CA LEU A 6 7.49 15.67 8.82
C LEU A 6 6.34 15.19 7.92
N LEU A 7 5.80 13.99 8.20
CA LEU A 7 4.69 13.42 7.44
C LEU A 7 3.42 14.26 7.59
N GLU A 8 3.10 14.70 8.81
CA GLU A 8 1.96 15.57 9.08
C GLU A 8 2.14 16.95 8.40
N LYS A 9 3.35 17.50 8.44
CA LYS A 9 3.68 18.75 7.73
C LYS A 9 3.48 18.60 6.21
N ASN A 10 3.85 17.47 5.62
CA ASN A 10 3.66 17.24 4.20
C ASN A 10 2.18 17.16 3.83
N SER A 11 1.34 16.49 4.64
CA SER A 11 -0.12 16.50 4.46
C SER A 11 -0.70 17.91 4.46
N LYS A 12 -0.23 18.77 5.38
CA LYS A 12 -0.69 20.17 5.50
C LYS A 12 -0.24 21.07 4.36
N LEU A 13 1.01 20.93 3.89
CA LEU A 13 1.59 21.82 2.88
C LEU A 13 1.36 21.34 1.44
N TYR A 14 1.30 20.03 1.24
CA TYR A 14 1.32 19.36 -0.07
C TYR A 14 0.17 18.35 -0.22
N GLY A 15 -0.96 18.59 0.44
CA GLY A 15 -2.04 17.61 0.58
C GLY A 15 -2.61 17.07 -0.74
N ASP A 16 -2.60 17.86 -1.81
CA ASP A 16 -3.04 17.44 -3.15
C ASP A 16 -1.91 16.84 -4.01
N ASP A 17 -0.66 16.94 -3.56
CA ASP A 17 0.48 16.36 -4.27
C ASP A 17 0.57 14.85 -4.01
N VAL A 18 1.09 14.13 -5.00
CA VAL A 18 1.28 12.67 -4.92
C VAL A 18 2.37 12.33 -3.89
N ALA A 19 2.04 11.46 -2.93
CA ALA A 19 2.96 10.96 -1.92
C ALA A 19 3.59 9.63 -2.32
N LEU A 20 2.76 8.68 -2.75
CA LEU A 20 3.19 7.33 -3.11
C LEU A 20 2.53 6.90 -4.43
N VAL A 21 3.30 6.14 -5.21
CA VAL A 21 2.88 5.53 -6.47
C VAL A 21 3.21 4.05 -6.40
N GLU A 22 2.21 3.22 -6.68
CA GLU A 22 2.39 1.79 -6.91
C GLU A 22 2.24 1.52 -8.39
N LEU A 23 3.26 0.87 -8.94
CA LEU A 23 3.30 0.43 -10.31
C LEU A 23 3.36 -1.08 -10.34
N ASN A 24 2.57 -1.67 -11.22
CA ASN A 24 2.84 -3.01 -11.72
C ASN A 24 3.42 -2.86 -13.13
N PRO A 25 4.74 -2.70 -13.28
CA PRO A 25 5.34 -2.66 -14.60
C PRO A 25 5.05 -4.01 -15.26
N GLU A 26 4.29 -3.99 -16.36
CA GLU A 26 4.05 -5.06 -17.32
C GLU A 26 4.51 -6.44 -16.80
N ILE A 27 3.61 -7.25 -16.25
CA ILE A 27 3.93 -8.63 -15.86
C ILE A 27 4.49 -9.34 -17.10
N GLN A 28 5.82 -9.45 -17.16
CA GLN A 28 6.54 -10.25 -18.15
C GLN A 28 6.64 -11.71 -17.70
N GLU A 29 5.69 -12.21 -16.91
CA GLU A 29 5.59 -13.66 -16.74
C GLU A 29 4.90 -14.24 -17.97
N ILE A 30 5.69 -14.55 -18.99
CA ILE A 30 5.32 -15.62 -19.94
C ILE A 30 5.38 -16.92 -19.13
N ARG A 31 4.37 -17.19 -18.30
CA ARG A 31 4.17 -18.52 -17.75
C ARG A 31 3.96 -19.44 -18.94
N ARG A 32 4.91 -20.35 -19.18
CA ARG A 32 4.73 -21.45 -20.12
C ARG A 32 3.73 -22.43 -19.51
N VAL A 33 2.44 -22.09 -19.58
CA VAL A 33 1.36 -22.98 -19.15
C VAL A 33 1.29 -24.10 -20.18
N THR A 34 1.48 -25.34 -19.76
CA THR A 34 1.24 -26.46 -20.67
C THR A 34 -0.27 -26.60 -20.90
N TRP A 35 -0.70 -27.11 -22.05
CA TRP A 35 -2.12 -27.28 -22.41
C TRP A 35 -2.94 -28.04 -21.35
N LYS A 36 -2.27 -28.85 -20.52
CA LYS A 36 -2.88 -29.62 -19.42
C LYS A 36 -3.26 -28.76 -18.21
N GLU A 37 -2.57 -27.65 -17.97
CA GLU A 37 -2.76 -26.78 -16.80
C GLU A 37 -3.77 -25.65 -17.06
N TYR A 38 -4.02 -25.32 -18.33
CA TYR A 38 -4.91 -24.24 -18.74
C TYR A 38 -6.37 -24.44 -18.33
N ASN A 39 -6.82 -25.70 -18.22
CA ASN A 39 -8.22 -26.03 -17.89
C ASN A 39 -8.54 -25.97 -16.38
N LEU A 40 -7.56 -25.71 -15.52
CA LEU A 40 -7.76 -25.74 -14.06
C LEU A 40 -7.77 -24.34 -13.41
N ILE A 41 -7.14 -23.34 -14.04
CA ILE A 41 -7.07 -21.96 -13.56
C ILE A 41 -7.03 -21.06 -14.79
N GLU A 42 -8.06 -20.24 -15.01
CA GLU A 42 -7.98 -19.15 -15.98
C GLU A 42 -7.10 -18.05 -15.37
N PRO A 43 -5.90 -17.75 -15.92
CA PRO A 43 -5.10 -16.66 -15.40
C PRO A 43 -5.80 -15.35 -15.72
N THR A 44 -6.19 -14.59 -14.69
CA THR A 44 -6.65 -13.22 -14.88
C THR A 44 -5.58 -12.46 -15.64
N PRO A 45 -5.91 -11.84 -16.80
CA PRO A 45 -4.90 -11.12 -17.57
C PRO A 45 -4.29 -10.03 -16.68
N ALA A 46 -2.97 -10.02 -16.61
CA ALA A 46 -2.21 -9.01 -15.93
C ALA A 46 -2.41 -7.66 -16.63
N THR A 47 -3.38 -6.88 -16.17
CA THR A 47 -3.55 -5.51 -16.64
C THR A 47 -2.48 -4.64 -15.99
N SER A 48 -1.75 -3.88 -16.80
CA SER A 48 -0.88 -2.83 -16.27
C SER A 48 -1.71 -1.86 -15.43
N TYR A 49 -1.19 -1.51 -14.26
CA TYR A 49 -1.86 -0.57 -13.38
C TYR A 49 -0.87 0.37 -12.71
N ARG A 50 -1.36 1.58 -12.46
CA ARG A 50 -0.70 2.62 -11.69
C ARG A 50 -1.70 3.15 -10.68
N ARG A 51 -1.39 2.98 -9.39
CA ARG A 51 -2.17 3.57 -8.30
C ARG A 51 -1.36 4.67 -7.66
N GLU A 52 -2.00 5.78 -7.33
CA GLU A 52 -1.38 6.90 -6.66
C GLU A 52 -2.22 7.30 -5.44
N ILE A 53 -1.55 7.75 -4.38
CA ILE A 53 -2.22 8.41 -3.26
C ILE A 53 -1.56 9.75 -2.97
N THR A 54 -2.37 10.75 -2.67
CA THR A 54 -1.87 12.07 -2.26
C THR A 54 -1.42 12.07 -0.81
N TRP A 55 -0.68 13.10 -0.39
CA TRP A 55 -0.28 13.26 1.01
C TRP A 55 -1.47 13.30 1.97
N ARG A 56 -2.58 13.91 1.56
CA ARG A 56 -3.83 13.93 2.35
C ARG A 56 -4.41 12.53 2.54
N VAL A 57 -4.47 11.73 1.47
CA VAL A 57 -4.99 10.36 1.53
C VAL A 57 -4.08 9.45 2.35
N PHE A 58 -2.76 9.60 2.22
CA PHE A 58 -1.78 8.89 3.04
C PHE A 58 -2.00 9.18 4.54
N ASP A 59 -2.08 10.45 4.92
CA ASP A 59 -2.30 10.87 6.29
C ASP A 59 -3.63 10.38 6.86
N GLU A 60 -4.72 10.47 6.08
CA GLU A 60 -6.02 9.94 6.48
C GLU A 60 -5.98 8.43 6.75
N LYS A 61 -5.39 7.65 5.85
CA LYS A 61 -5.26 6.19 5.99
C LYS A 61 -4.38 5.80 7.18
N ALA A 62 -3.25 6.47 7.35
CA ALA A 62 -2.33 6.23 8.47
C ALA A 62 -3.01 6.51 9.82
N ASN A 63 -3.70 7.65 9.94
CA ASN A 63 -4.46 8.01 11.15
C ASN A 63 -5.62 7.06 11.41
N ARG A 64 -6.31 6.58 10.36
CA ARG A 64 -7.37 5.57 10.50
C ARG A 64 -6.84 4.27 11.09
N PHE A 65 -5.70 3.78 10.60
CA PHE A 65 -5.07 2.57 11.13
C PHE A 65 -4.53 2.77 12.56
N ALA A 66 -3.93 3.93 12.84
CA ALA A 66 -3.50 4.28 14.20
C ALA A 66 -4.66 4.27 15.20
N ASN A 67 -5.80 4.87 14.84
CA ASN A 67 -7.01 4.88 15.68
C ASN A 67 -7.58 3.47 15.88
N LEU A 68 -7.50 2.59 14.87
CA LEU A 68 -7.85 1.18 15.03
C LEU A 68 -6.94 0.51 16.08
N LEU A 69 -5.62 0.69 16.00
CA LEU A 69 -4.69 0.12 16.97
C LEU A 69 -4.95 0.63 18.40
N LEU A 70 -5.18 1.94 18.55
CA LEU A 70 -5.56 2.55 19.82
C LEU A 70 -6.85 1.94 20.39
N SER A 71 -7.87 1.71 19.54
CA SER A 71 -9.13 1.08 19.94
C SER A 71 -8.97 -0.37 20.41
N ARG A 72 -7.90 -1.04 19.97
CA ARG A 72 -7.52 -2.40 20.40
C ARG A 72 -6.61 -2.40 21.64
N GLY A 73 -6.36 -1.24 22.23
CA GLY A 73 -5.57 -1.10 23.45
C GLY A 73 -4.06 -1.12 23.25
N ILE A 74 -3.58 -1.03 21.99
CA ILE A 74 -2.16 -0.90 21.68
C ILE A 74 -1.67 0.48 22.09
N LYS A 75 -0.50 0.55 22.74
CA LYS A 75 0.07 1.76 23.32
C LYS A 75 1.47 2.02 22.78
N LYS A 76 1.94 3.24 23.02
CA LYS A 76 3.33 3.61 22.74
C LYS A 76 4.28 2.66 23.48
N GLY A 77 5.21 2.06 22.73
CA GLY A 77 6.16 1.08 23.25
C GLY A 77 5.80 -0.37 22.92
N ASP A 78 4.55 -0.63 22.54
CA ASP A 78 4.14 -1.95 22.05
C ASP A 78 4.74 -2.21 20.66
N LYS A 79 5.03 -3.49 20.39
CA LYS A 79 5.61 -3.92 19.11
C LYS A 79 4.50 -4.43 18.20
N VAL A 80 4.49 -3.96 16.96
CA VAL A 80 3.56 -4.41 15.91
C VAL A 80 4.38 -5.11 14.83
N ALA A 81 4.02 -6.34 14.49
CA ALA A 81 4.61 -7.06 13.37
C ALA A 81 3.78 -6.81 12.11
N ILE A 82 4.45 -6.57 10.98
CA ILE A 82 3.80 -6.35 9.69
C ILE A 82 4.40 -7.38 8.70
N LEU A 83 3.54 -8.16 8.06
CA LEU A 83 3.91 -9.10 7.01
C LEU A 83 2.97 -8.91 5.82
N LEU A 84 3.45 -8.18 4.83
CA LEU A 84 2.72 -7.71 3.67
C LEU A 84 3.74 -7.52 2.53
N MET A 85 3.28 -7.61 1.29
CA MET A 85 4.10 -7.29 0.13
C MET A 85 4.27 -5.76 0.04
N ASN A 86 5.24 -5.29 -0.75
CA ASN A 86 5.38 -3.87 -1.03
C ASN A 86 4.14 -3.38 -1.82
N CYS A 87 3.34 -2.52 -1.20
CA CYS A 87 2.13 -1.92 -1.76
C CYS A 87 1.83 -0.56 -1.11
N LEU A 88 0.82 0.17 -1.60
CA LEU A 88 0.41 1.47 -1.01
C LEU A 88 -0.15 1.36 0.42
N GLU A 89 -0.59 0.17 0.80
CA GLU A 89 -1.18 -0.12 2.11
C GLU A 89 -0.15 -0.61 3.15
N TRP A 90 1.10 -0.86 2.73
CA TRP A 90 2.23 -1.11 3.63
C TRP A 90 2.61 0.18 4.38
#